data_AF-A0A2X3F1Q5-F1
#
_entry.id   AF-A0A2X3F1Q5-F1
#
_cell.length_a   1.000
_cell.length_b   1.000
_cell.length_c   1.000
_cell.angle_alpha   90.00
_cell.angle_beta   90.00
_cell.angle_gamma   90.00
#
_symmetry.space_group_name_H-M   'P 1'
#
loop_
_entity.id
_entity.type
_entity.pdbx_description
1 polymer ?
#
loop_
_entity_poly.entity_id
_entity_poly.type
_entity_poly.pdbx_seq_one_letter_code
_entity_poly.pdbx_strand_id
1 'polypeptide(L)'
;MERNKREHHTVPWRYAILRLHEAIETVVPQFNDADSRRFRQGLARVFIDNYAAIPPESIRRLLALHRAGILRILTLGEDYELQREPDRTLIVHHRQRCEFDVFIDARGQKALKTRDLPFPSLRQQLLACGDDIPDVGDDYTLQAPETVRGRVAFGALPWLMHDRPFVQGLTASAEIGSAMARAVSQQAAADGAVSGISSSGALKRNIRILGG
;
A
#
# COMPACT_ATOMS: atom_id res chain seq x y z
N MET A 1 21.25 -11.18 17.58
CA MET A 1 19.99 -11.71 17.01
C MET A 1 19.95 -13.23 17.04
N GLU A 2 20.93 -13.92 16.43
CA GLU A 2 21.03 -15.40 16.46
C GLU A 2 21.11 -16.01 17.86
N ARG A 3 21.95 -15.42 18.75
CA ARG A 3 22.04 -15.84 20.15
C ARG A 3 20.70 -15.72 20.87
N ASN A 4 20.06 -14.54 20.79
CA ASN A 4 18.75 -14.29 21.38
C ASN A 4 17.67 -15.23 20.84
N LYS A 5 17.70 -15.57 19.53
CA LYS A 5 16.77 -16.54 18.93
C LYS A 5 16.97 -17.94 19.52
N ARG A 6 18.21 -18.39 19.68
CA ARG A 6 18.55 -19.70 20.29
C ARG A 6 18.19 -19.76 21.77
N GLU A 7 18.40 -18.66 22.48
CA GLU A 7 18.13 -18.54 23.92
C GLU A 7 16.66 -18.16 24.22
N HIS A 8 15.79 -18.06 23.20
CA HIS A 8 14.42 -17.54 23.32
C HIS A 8 14.32 -16.23 24.11
N HIS A 9 15.36 -15.41 24.02
CA HIS A 9 15.49 -14.17 24.77
C HIS A 9 14.81 -13.03 24.03
N THR A 10 13.68 -12.59 24.56
CA THR A 10 12.99 -11.38 24.10
C THR A 10 13.78 -10.14 24.48
N VAL A 11 14.09 -9.31 23.49
CA VAL A 11 14.70 -7.99 23.71
C VAL A 11 13.58 -7.03 24.13
N PRO A 12 13.51 -6.58 25.40
CA PRO A 12 12.31 -5.92 25.93
C PRO A 12 11.93 -4.65 25.17
N TRP A 13 12.90 -3.81 24.80
CA TRP A 13 12.64 -2.57 24.07
C TRP A 13 12.12 -2.80 22.65
N ARG A 14 12.59 -3.85 21.94
CA ARG A 14 12.08 -4.20 20.60
C ARG A 14 10.64 -4.64 20.68
N TYR A 15 10.32 -5.45 21.69
CA TYR A 15 8.95 -5.89 21.94
C TYR A 15 8.05 -4.71 22.32
N ALA A 16 8.52 -3.80 23.17
CA ALA A 16 7.79 -2.59 23.53
C ALA A 16 7.46 -1.73 22.29
N ILE A 17 8.42 -1.50 21.40
CA ILE A 17 8.18 -0.79 20.13
C ILE A 17 7.20 -1.58 19.25
N LEU A 18 7.37 -2.90 19.13
CA LEU A 18 6.43 -3.75 18.39
C LEU A 18 5.02 -3.76 19.00
N ARG A 19 4.83 -3.48 20.28
CA ARG A 19 3.47 -3.37 20.87
C ARG A 19 2.91 -1.96 20.75
N LEU A 20 3.78 -0.96 20.78
CA LEU A 20 3.39 0.45 20.71
C LEU A 20 2.70 0.79 19.38
N HIS A 21 3.04 0.13 18.26
CA HIS A 21 2.38 0.42 16.98
C HIS A 21 0.86 0.24 17.04
N GLU A 22 0.35 -0.76 17.78
CA GLU A 22 -1.09 -1.02 17.90
C GLU A 22 -1.80 0.17 18.53
N ALA A 23 -1.23 0.72 19.60
CA ALA A 23 -1.78 1.91 20.26
C ALA A 23 -1.70 3.14 19.35
N ILE A 24 -0.57 3.32 18.63
CA ILE A 24 -0.38 4.46 17.73
C ILE A 24 -1.32 4.37 16.52
N GLU A 25 -1.53 3.18 15.96
CA GLU A 25 -2.44 2.96 14.83
C GLU A 25 -3.86 3.47 15.13
N THR A 26 -4.35 3.29 16.36
CA THR A 26 -5.70 3.77 16.74
C THR A 26 -5.83 5.29 16.81
N VAL A 27 -4.72 6.03 17.01
CA VAL A 27 -4.74 7.49 17.18
C VAL A 27 -4.27 8.26 15.94
N VAL A 28 -3.54 7.62 15.03
CA VAL A 28 -3.06 8.25 13.78
C VAL A 28 -4.18 8.94 12.98
N PRO A 29 -5.38 8.35 12.80
CA PRO A 29 -6.48 9.02 12.08
C PRO A 29 -6.98 10.31 12.75
N GLN A 30 -6.67 10.53 14.02
CA GLN A 30 -7.06 11.72 14.78
C GLN A 30 -6.02 12.84 14.71
N PHE A 31 -4.86 12.60 14.09
CA PHE A 31 -3.81 13.59 14.00
C PHE A 31 -4.17 14.70 13.04
N ASN A 32 -4.01 15.95 13.48
CA ASN A 32 -3.96 17.09 12.58
C ASN A 32 -2.70 17.04 11.70
N ASP A 33 -2.62 17.94 10.72
CA ASP A 33 -1.52 18.03 9.79
C ASP A 33 -0.12 18.19 10.43
N ALA A 34 -0.02 18.95 11.53
CA ALA A 34 1.24 19.18 12.21
C ALA A 34 1.72 17.92 12.94
N ASP A 35 0.82 17.24 13.65
CA ASP A 35 1.10 15.99 14.35
C ASP A 35 1.42 14.86 13.35
N SER A 36 0.67 14.78 12.25
CA SER A 36 0.93 13.86 11.15
C SER A 36 2.35 14.03 10.57
N ARG A 37 2.80 15.27 10.34
CA ARG A 37 4.16 15.55 9.85
C ARG A 37 5.22 15.15 10.88
N ARG A 38 5.02 15.52 12.14
CA ARG A 38 5.95 15.20 13.23
C ARG A 38 6.08 13.69 13.44
N PHE A 39 4.96 12.97 13.39
CA PHE A 39 4.91 11.51 13.48
C PHE A 39 5.69 10.86 12.32
N ARG A 40 5.44 11.28 11.07
CA ARG A 40 6.12 10.76 9.88
C ARG A 40 7.64 11.01 9.87
N GLN A 41 8.08 12.15 10.38
CA GLN A 41 9.50 12.52 10.44
C GLN A 41 10.25 11.82 11.60
N GLY A 42 9.55 11.47 12.68
CA GLY A 42 10.12 10.82 13.85
C GLY A 42 9.71 9.35 13.98
N LEU A 43 8.68 9.10 14.80
CA LEU A 43 8.35 7.78 15.32
C LEU A 43 7.99 6.75 14.23
N ALA A 44 7.38 7.17 13.11
CA ALA A 44 7.06 6.28 12.00
C ALA A 44 8.29 5.53 11.46
N ARG A 45 9.45 6.21 11.40
CA ARG A 45 10.70 5.60 10.91
C ARG A 45 11.19 4.48 11.82
N VAL A 46 11.07 4.67 13.14
CA VAL A 46 11.43 3.66 14.15
C VAL A 46 10.60 2.40 13.97
N PHE A 47 9.30 2.54 13.70
CA PHE A 47 8.43 1.41 13.42
C PHE A 47 8.81 0.71 12.12
N ILE A 48 8.98 1.46 11.02
CA ILE A 48 9.35 0.92 9.70
C ILE A 48 10.65 0.10 9.79
N ASP A 49 11.67 0.62 10.48
CA ASP A 49 12.94 -0.09 10.68
C ASP A 49 12.77 -1.38 11.49
N ASN A 50 11.85 -1.39 12.44
CA ASN A 50 11.56 -2.57 13.26
C ASN A 50 10.75 -3.64 12.49
N TYR A 51 9.99 -3.25 11.46
CA TYR A 51 9.27 -4.16 10.55
C TYR A 51 10.12 -4.67 9.39
N ALA A 52 11.19 -3.95 9.02
CA ALA A 52 12.14 -4.35 7.99
C ALA A 52 13.01 -5.54 8.46
N ALA A 53 12.37 -6.69 8.69
CA ALA A 53 13.05 -7.90 9.11
C ALA A 53 13.51 -8.69 7.89
N ILE A 54 14.82 -8.66 7.63
CA ILE A 54 15.44 -9.59 6.67
C ILE A 54 15.66 -10.93 7.38
N PRO A 55 15.20 -12.07 6.82
CA PRO A 55 15.45 -13.38 7.40
C PRO A 55 16.95 -13.61 7.62
N PRO A 56 17.38 -14.13 8.79
CA PRO A 56 18.80 -14.34 9.08
C PRO A 56 19.51 -15.24 8.06
N GLU A 57 18.78 -16.19 7.46
CA GLU A 57 19.32 -17.05 6.41
C GLU A 57 19.62 -16.28 5.12
N SER A 58 18.78 -15.31 4.74
CA SER A 58 19.03 -14.43 3.58
C SER A 58 20.29 -13.58 3.81
N ILE A 59 20.49 -13.05 5.03
CA ILE A 59 21.71 -12.30 5.38
C ILE A 59 22.95 -13.20 5.25
N ARG A 60 22.89 -14.45 5.74
CA ARG A 60 24.00 -15.41 5.60
C ARG A 60 24.35 -15.67 4.13
N ARG A 61 23.35 -15.90 3.28
CA ARG A 61 23.56 -16.12 1.85
C ARG A 61 24.24 -14.93 1.18
N LEU A 62 23.76 -13.71 1.44
CA LEU A 62 24.37 -12.48 0.92
C LEU A 62 25.83 -12.33 1.36
N LEU A 63 26.12 -12.55 2.64
CA LEU A 63 27.49 -12.47 3.17
C LEU A 63 28.41 -13.56 2.61
N ALA A 64 27.90 -14.77 2.39
CA ALA A 64 28.68 -15.86 1.78
C ALA A 64 29.05 -15.53 0.33
N LEU A 65 28.09 -15.04 -0.47
CA LEU A 65 28.34 -14.60 -1.85
C LEU A 65 29.34 -13.43 -1.90
N HIS A 66 29.24 -12.51 -0.93
CA HIS A 66 30.19 -11.40 -0.83
C HIS A 66 31.61 -11.88 -0.53
N ARG A 67 31.77 -12.78 0.45
CA ARG A 67 33.08 -13.38 0.78
C ARG A 67 33.66 -14.22 -0.34
N ALA A 68 32.83 -14.84 -1.17
CA ALA A 68 33.26 -15.58 -2.36
C ALA A 68 33.62 -14.68 -3.55
N GLY A 69 33.49 -13.36 -3.44
CA GLY A 69 33.76 -12.41 -4.53
C GLY A 69 32.69 -12.34 -5.61
N ILE A 70 31.55 -13.01 -5.44
CA ILE A 70 30.44 -13.05 -6.41
C ILE A 70 29.54 -11.81 -6.28
N LEU A 71 29.40 -11.29 -5.06
CA LEU A 71 28.56 -10.13 -4.75
C LEU A 71 29.42 -8.97 -4.21
N ARG A 72 29.24 -7.77 -4.76
CA ARG A 72 29.79 -6.54 -4.16
C ARG A 72 28.69 -5.80 -3.42
N ILE A 73 28.92 -5.51 -2.13
CA ILE A 73 28.04 -4.68 -1.31
C ILE A 73 28.64 -3.27 -1.27
N LEU A 74 27.84 -2.26 -1.64
CA LEU A 74 28.24 -0.86 -1.61
C LEU A 74 27.38 -0.11 -0.59
N THR A 75 28.02 0.63 0.31
CA THR A 75 27.33 1.52 1.25
C THR A 75 27.29 2.92 0.66
N LEU A 76 26.12 3.35 0.19
CA LEU A 76 25.97 4.61 -0.54
C LEU A 76 25.94 5.86 0.36
N GLY A 77 25.58 5.69 1.64
CA GLY A 77 25.33 6.82 2.54
C GLY A 77 24.04 7.57 2.20
N GLU A 78 23.86 8.75 2.77
CA GLU A 78 22.68 9.61 2.56
C GLU A 78 22.82 10.48 1.29
N ASP A 79 24.06 10.82 0.91
CA ASP A 79 24.38 11.79 -0.15
C ASP A 79 24.86 11.11 -1.45
N TYR A 80 24.04 10.22 -2.00
CA TYR A 80 24.31 9.62 -3.30
C TYR A 80 23.40 10.20 -4.38
N GLU A 81 23.94 10.37 -5.57
CA GLU A 81 23.18 10.73 -6.76
C GLU A 81 22.92 9.49 -7.60
N LEU A 82 21.70 9.37 -8.13
CA LEU A 82 21.30 8.28 -9.02
C LEU A 82 20.76 8.86 -10.32
N GLN A 83 21.38 8.49 -11.43
CA GLN A 83 20.99 8.90 -12.77
C GLN A 83 20.58 7.65 -13.56
N ARG A 84 19.35 7.63 -14.08
CA ARG A 84 18.83 6.53 -14.90
C ARG A 84 18.91 6.94 -16.36
N GLU A 85 19.70 6.20 -17.13
CA GLU A 85 19.81 6.31 -18.58
C GLU A 85 19.04 5.13 -19.23
N PRO A 86 18.75 5.19 -20.54
CA PRO A 86 17.99 4.13 -21.22
C PRO A 86 18.62 2.73 -21.14
N ASP A 87 19.94 2.65 -21.08
CA ASP A 87 20.74 1.42 -21.16
C ASP A 87 21.57 1.14 -19.90
N ARG A 88 21.60 2.07 -18.93
CA ARG A 88 22.39 1.93 -17.70
C ARG A 88 21.90 2.80 -16.56
N THR A 89 22.37 2.51 -15.36
CA THR A 89 22.20 3.37 -14.18
C THR A 89 23.55 3.76 -13.60
N LEU A 90 23.70 5.05 -13.36
CA LEU A 90 24.89 5.64 -12.75
C LEU A 90 24.58 6.03 -11.32
N ILE A 91 25.45 5.59 -10.40
CA ILE A 91 25.38 5.97 -9.00
C ILE A 91 26.69 6.68 -8.64
N VAL A 92 26.57 7.93 -8.18
CA VAL A 92 27.70 8.72 -7.67
C VAL A 92 27.58 8.81 -6.16
N HIS A 93 28.60 8.33 -5.45
CA HIS A 93 28.67 8.39 -3.99
C HIS A 93 30.12 8.65 -3.58
N HIS A 94 30.37 9.50 -2.58
CA HIS A 94 31.75 9.81 -2.11
C HIS A 94 32.77 10.10 -3.23
N ARG A 95 32.37 10.83 -4.28
CA ARG A 95 33.18 11.11 -5.50
C ARG A 95 33.57 9.87 -6.32
N GLN A 96 33.00 8.71 -6.02
CA GLN A 96 33.13 7.49 -6.80
C GLN A 96 31.90 7.31 -7.69
N ARG A 97 32.14 6.94 -8.94
CA ARG A 97 31.11 6.64 -9.93
C ARG A 97 31.03 5.12 -10.11
N CYS A 98 29.83 4.58 -9.97
CA CYS A 98 29.52 3.18 -10.22
C CYS A 98 28.47 3.09 -11.34
N GLU A 99 28.71 2.20 -12.30
CA GLU A 99 27.85 1.98 -13.46
C GLU A 99 27.27 0.57 -13.42
N PHE A 100 25.99 0.45 -13.76
CA PHE A 100 25.24 -0.79 -13.72
C PHE A 100 24.36 -0.92 -14.96
N ASP A 101 24.44 -2.06 -15.65
CA ASP A 101 23.62 -2.36 -16.83
C ASP A 101 22.14 -2.52 -16.45
N VAL A 102 21.87 -3.06 -15.26
CA VAL A 102 20.53 -3.31 -14.74
C VAL A 102 20.41 -2.76 -13.33
N PHE A 103 19.34 -2.00 -13.09
CA PHE A 103 19.01 -1.47 -11.78
C PHE A 103 17.64 -1.97 -11.30
N ILE A 104 17.62 -2.52 -10.08
CA ILE A 104 16.39 -2.98 -9.41
C ILE A 104 16.19 -2.12 -8.16
N ASP A 105 15.10 -1.36 -8.13
CA ASP A 105 14.72 -0.54 -6.98
C ASP A 105 14.01 -1.39 -5.92
N ALA A 106 14.75 -1.87 -4.93
CA ALA A 106 14.22 -2.70 -3.84
C ALA A 106 13.89 -1.90 -2.56
N ARG A 107 13.68 -0.58 -2.64
CA ARG A 107 13.40 0.29 -1.47
C ARG A 107 11.97 0.18 -0.93
N GLY A 108 11.20 -0.78 -1.41
CA GLY A 108 9.80 -0.99 -1.02
C GLY A 108 8.82 -0.09 -1.77
N GLN A 109 7.53 -0.26 -1.44
CA GLN A 109 6.45 0.54 -2.01
C GLN A 109 6.34 1.88 -1.28
N LYS A 110 6.00 2.93 -2.04
CA LYS A 110 5.75 4.27 -1.48
C LYS A 110 4.26 4.54 -1.51
N ALA A 111 3.79 5.39 -0.59
CA ALA A 111 2.43 5.89 -0.64
C ALA A 111 2.18 6.62 -1.97
N LEU A 112 1.14 6.22 -2.70
CA LEU A 112 0.77 6.79 -3.99
C LEU A 112 -0.24 7.92 -3.81
N LYS A 113 -0.14 8.92 -4.68
CA LYS A 113 -1.08 10.05 -4.74
C LYS A 113 -1.96 9.95 -5.98
N THR A 114 -2.98 10.80 -6.06
CA THR A 114 -3.88 10.86 -7.22
C THR A 114 -3.12 10.96 -8.55
N ARG A 115 -2.04 11.74 -8.60
CA ARG A 115 -1.18 11.89 -9.81
C ARG A 115 -0.53 10.60 -10.29
N ASP A 116 -0.32 9.63 -9.40
CA ASP A 116 0.34 8.36 -9.70
C ASP A 116 -0.64 7.32 -10.28
N LEU A 117 -1.93 7.66 -10.40
CA LEU A 117 -2.93 6.76 -10.96
C LEU A 117 -2.63 6.42 -12.42
N PRO A 118 -2.62 5.12 -12.79
CA PRO A 118 -2.36 4.69 -14.16
C PRO A 118 -3.58 4.78 -15.07
N PHE A 119 -4.73 5.25 -14.56
CA PHE A 119 -5.99 5.39 -15.30
C PHE A 119 -6.26 6.87 -15.60
N PRO A 120 -5.97 7.37 -16.83
CA PRO A 120 -5.96 8.81 -17.12
C PRO A 120 -7.29 9.52 -16.83
N SER A 121 -8.42 8.91 -17.20
CA SER A 121 -9.75 9.49 -16.99
C SER A 121 -10.11 9.57 -15.50
N LEU A 122 -9.89 8.50 -14.75
CA LEU A 122 -10.14 8.48 -13.30
C LEU A 122 -9.22 9.46 -12.57
N ARG A 123 -7.95 9.53 -12.96
CA ARG A 123 -6.98 10.50 -12.44
C ARG A 123 -7.46 11.94 -12.65
N GLN A 124 -7.92 12.27 -13.86
CA GLN A 124 -8.43 13.61 -14.16
C GLN A 124 -9.67 13.95 -13.32
N GLN A 125 -10.58 13.00 -13.15
CA GLN A 125 -11.78 13.17 -12.33
C GLN A 125 -11.44 13.45 -10.85
N LEU A 126 -10.52 12.69 -10.27
CA LEU A 126 -10.06 12.89 -8.89
C LEU A 126 -9.28 14.20 -8.71
N LEU A 127 -8.38 14.54 -9.65
CA LEU A 127 -7.66 15.81 -9.60
C LEU A 127 -8.60 17.02 -9.70
N ALA A 128 -9.70 16.91 -10.44
CA ALA A 128 -10.70 17.96 -10.53
C ALA A 128 -11.46 18.21 -9.21
N CYS A 129 -11.50 17.22 -8.31
CA CYS A 129 -12.03 17.38 -6.95
C CYS A 129 -11.07 18.13 -6.02
N GLY A 130 -9.81 18.31 -6.41
CA GLY A 130 -8.77 18.96 -5.60
C GLY A 130 -8.03 18.00 -4.66
N ASP A 131 -8.30 16.69 -4.75
CA ASP A 131 -7.77 15.69 -3.84
C ASP A 131 -6.36 15.24 -4.26
N ASP A 132 -5.38 15.66 -3.47
CA ASP A 132 -3.98 15.28 -3.61
C ASP A 132 -3.76 13.79 -3.27
N ILE A 133 -4.60 13.27 -2.36
CA ILE A 133 -4.68 11.87 -1.92
C ILE A 133 -6.15 11.44 -2.10
N PRO A 134 -6.42 10.31 -2.76
CA PRO A 134 -7.79 9.81 -2.91
C PRO A 134 -8.44 9.55 -1.55
N ASP A 135 -9.64 10.09 -1.33
CA ASP A 135 -10.42 9.80 -0.13
C ASP A 135 -11.09 8.43 -0.23
N VAL A 136 -10.77 7.56 0.73
CA VAL A 136 -11.14 6.13 0.73
C VAL A 136 -11.86 5.80 2.04
N GLY A 137 -13.08 5.30 1.92
CA GLY A 137 -13.92 4.93 3.06
C GLY A 137 -13.47 3.62 3.74
N ASP A 138 -14.17 3.23 4.81
CA ASP A 138 -13.88 1.99 5.56
C ASP A 138 -14.08 0.71 4.75
N ASP A 139 -14.90 0.78 3.69
CA ASP A 139 -15.10 -0.29 2.73
C ASP A 139 -14.08 -0.27 1.58
N TYR A 140 -13.09 0.62 1.68
CA TYR A 140 -12.04 0.86 0.72
C TYR A 140 -12.51 1.43 -0.62
N THR A 141 -13.75 1.93 -0.70
CA THR A 141 -14.26 2.59 -1.91
C THR A 141 -13.95 4.08 -1.91
N LEU A 142 -13.73 4.63 -3.10
CA LEU A 142 -13.58 6.07 -3.28
C LEU A 142 -14.84 6.80 -2.81
N GLN A 143 -14.65 7.90 -2.08
CA GLN A 143 -15.73 8.76 -1.59
C GLN A 143 -16.03 9.94 -2.52
N ALA A 144 -15.15 10.21 -3.48
CA ALA A 144 -15.33 11.22 -4.51
C ALA A 144 -14.59 10.82 -5.80
N PRO A 145 -14.98 11.39 -6.96
CA PRO A 145 -16.23 12.12 -7.22
C PRO A 145 -17.48 11.21 -7.19
N GLU A 146 -18.67 11.81 -7.13
CA GLU A 146 -19.97 11.11 -7.09
C GLU A 146 -20.13 10.06 -8.21
N THR A 147 -19.54 10.31 -9.38
CA THR A 147 -19.59 9.41 -10.54
C THR A 147 -18.93 8.06 -10.30
N VAL A 148 -17.96 7.98 -9.38
CA VAL A 148 -17.20 6.77 -9.05
C VAL A 148 -17.33 6.36 -7.59
N ARG A 149 -18.03 7.17 -6.77
CA ARG A 149 -18.29 6.89 -5.36
C ARG A 149 -18.90 5.49 -5.19
N GLY A 150 -18.32 4.68 -4.31
CA GLY A 150 -18.78 3.31 -4.04
C GLY A 150 -18.56 2.31 -5.18
N ARG A 151 -18.02 2.73 -6.35
CA ARG A 151 -17.85 1.88 -7.54
C ARG A 151 -16.41 1.43 -7.77
N VAL A 152 -15.46 2.21 -7.27
CA VAL A 152 -14.03 1.96 -7.41
C VAL A 152 -13.43 1.79 -6.02
N ALA A 153 -12.74 0.67 -5.80
CA ALA A 153 -12.11 0.36 -4.52
C ALA A 153 -10.57 0.39 -4.61
N PHE A 154 -9.92 1.03 -3.64
CA PHE A 154 -8.47 1.15 -3.53
C PHE A 154 -7.95 0.26 -2.40
N GLY A 155 -7.72 -1.02 -2.74
CA GLY A 155 -7.26 -2.03 -1.79
C GLY A 155 -5.77 -2.23 -1.65
N ALA A 156 -4.99 -1.66 -2.56
CA ALA A 156 -3.55 -1.86 -2.54
C ALA A 156 -2.91 -0.97 -1.46
N LEU A 157 -1.96 -1.52 -0.70
CA LEU A 157 -1.27 -0.81 0.39
C LEU A 157 -0.78 0.60 0.00
N PRO A 158 -0.20 0.84 -1.20
CA PRO A 158 0.28 2.17 -1.54
C PRO A 158 -0.78 3.27 -1.48
N TRP A 159 -2.06 2.94 -1.69
CA TRP A 159 -3.17 3.88 -1.57
C TRP A 159 -3.58 4.12 -0.11
N LEU A 160 -3.38 3.12 0.75
CA LEU A 160 -3.80 3.13 2.15
C LEU A 160 -2.73 3.69 3.10
N MET A 161 -1.46 3.71 2.70
CA MET A 161 -0.32 4.07 3.56
C MET A 161 -0.36 5.51 4.11
N HIS A 162 -1.19 6.41 3.57
CA HIS A 162 -1.35 7.76 4.10
C HIS A 162 -2.11 7.76 5.43
N ASP A 163 -3.23 7.05 5.47
CA ASP A 163 -4.13 7.00 6.63
C ASP A 163 -3.86 5.78 7.52
N ARG A 164 -3.33 4.71 6.93
CA ARG A 164 -3.01 3.43 7.57
C ARG A 164 -1.53 3.08 7.37
N PRO A 165 -0.59 3.79 8.03
CA PRO A 165 0.85 3.63 7.81
C PRO A 165 1.40 2.26 8.25
N PHE A 166 0.65 1.50 9.05
CA PHE A 166 1.03 0.19 9.56
C PHE A 166 0.34 -0.98 8.87
N VAL A 167 -0.42 -0.73 7.80
CA VAL A 167 -1.18 -1.77 7.11
C VAL A 167 -0.26 -2.90 6.63
N GLN A 168 -0.50 -4.12 7.11
CA GLN A 168 0.27 -5.29 6.74
C GLN A 168 -0.46 -6.07 5.65
N GLY A 169 0.03 -6.02 4.41
CA GLY A 169 -0.69 -6.57 3.25
C GLY A 169 -1.16 -8.02 3.40
N LEU A 170 -0.30 -8.94 3.87
CA LEU A 170 -0.71 -10.34 4.05
C LEU A 170 -1.77 -10.49 5.13
N THR A 171 -1.56 -9.91 6.30
CA THR A 171 -2.46 -10.00 7.46
C THR A 171 -3.81 -9.33 7.18
N ALA A 172 -3.80 -8.17 6.52
CA ALA A 172 -4.99 -7.36 6.25
C ALA A 172 -5.74 -7.80 4.97
N SER A 173 -5.13 -8.58 4.09
CA SER A 173 -5.70 -8.93 2.77
C SER A 173 -7.12 -9.49 2.84
N ALA A 174 -7.38 -10.43 3.76
CA ALA A 174 -8.68 -11.07 3.91
C ALA A 174 -9.75 -10.08 4.42
N GLU A 175 -9.39 -9.21 5.37
CA GLU A 175 -10.29 -8.18 5.89
C GLU A 175 -10.63 -7.15 4.81
N ILE A 176 -9.60 -6.63 4.14
CA ILE A 176 -9.69 -5.66 3.05
C ILE A 176 -10.60 -6.21 1.94
N GLY A 177 -10.34 -7.44 1.48
CA GLY A 177 -11.16 -8.08 0.46
C GLY A 177 -12.60 -8.33 0.90
N SER A 178 -12.82 -8.71 2.16
CA SER A 178 -14.16 -8.93 2.70
C SER A 178 -14.98 -7.64 2.78
N ALA A 179 -14.35 -6.52 3.17
CA ALA A 179 -15.01 -5.22 3.22
C ALA A 179 -15.45 -4.75 1.84
N MET A 180 -14.57 -4.86 0.83
CA MET A 180 -14.91 -4.53 -0.56
C MET A 180 -16.02 -5.42 -1.11
N ALA A 181 -15.97 -6.73 -0.85
CA ALA A 181 -16.99 -7.66 -1.32
C ALA A 181 -18.38 -7.34 -0.73
N ARG A 182 -18.43 -6.92 0.55
CA ARG A 182 -19.67 -6.45 1.18
C ARG A 182 -20.20 -5.19 0.52
N ALA A 183 -19.35 -4.19 0.27
CA ALA A 183 -19.76 -2.95 -0.40
C ALA A 183 -20.33 -3.21 -1.79
N VAL A 184 -19.65 -4.03 -2.61
CA VAL A 184 -20.14 -4.41 -3.94
C VAL A 184 -21.50 -5.11 -3.86
N SER A 185 -21.69 -6.01 -2.89
CA SER A 185 -22.95 -6.74 -2.70
C SER A 185 -24.09 -5.82 -2.26
N GLN A 186 -23.82 -4.86 -1.36
CA GLN A 186 -24.81 -3.88 -0.91
C GLN A 186 -25.21 -2.93 -2.03
N GLN A 187 -24.24 -2.49 -2.84
CA GLN A 187 -24.49 -1.65 -4.02
C GLN A 187 -25.39 -2.38 -5.04
N ALA A 188 -25.10 -3.65 -5.34
CA ALA A 188 -25.90 -4.45 -6.25
C ALA A 188 -27.33 -4.66 -5.74
N ALA A 189 -27.52 -4.86 -4.44
CA ALA A 189 -28.84 -4.96 -3.83
C ALA A 189 -29.62 -3.63 -3.88
N ALA A 190 -28.95 -2.49 -3.69
CA ALA A 190 -29.56 -1.16 -3.79
C ALA A 190 -29.99 -0.85 -5.23
N ASP A 191 -29.13 -1.12 -6.23
CA ASP A 191 -29.45 -0.92 -7.65
C ASP A 191 -30.58 -1.87 -8.11
N GLY A 192 -30.64 -3.09 -7.56
CA GLY A 192 -31.73 -4.05 -7.77
C GLY A 192 -33.07 -3.61 -7.14
N ALA A 193 -33.04 -2.97 -5.97
CA ALA A 193 -34.24 -2.45 -5.32
C ALA A 193 -34.81 -1.23 -6.05
N VAL A 194 -33.95 -0.33 -6.56
CA VAL A 194 -34.36 0.85 -7.34
C VAL A 194 -34.96 0.45 -8.69
N SER A 195 -34.44 -0.59 -9.34
CA SER A 195 -35.02 -1.14 -10.58
C SER A 195 -36.33 -1.91 -10.35
N GLY A 196 -36.51 -2.53 -9.17
CA GLY A 196 -37.76 -3.19 -8.78
C GLY A 196 -38.94 -2.24 -8.55
N ILE A 197 -38.70 -1.04 -8.00
CA ILE A 197 -39.75 -0.04 -7.71
C ILE A 197 -40.29 0.60 -9.00
N SER A 198 -39.52 0.67 -10.09
CA SER A 198 -39.97 1.19 -11.39
C SER A 198 -40.79 0.18 -12.23
N SER A 199 -40.99 -1.06 -11.77
CA SER A 199 -41.62 -2.12 -12.57
C SER A 199 -43.09 -2.44 -12.24
N SER A 200 -43.74 -1.69 -11.34
CA SER A 200 -45.16 -1.92 -10.99
C SER A 200 -46.20 -1.35 -11.98
N GLY A 201 -45.79 -0.97 -13.20
CA GLY A 201 -46.67 -0.42 -14.23
C GLY A 201 -46.68 -1.25 -15.51
N ALA A 202 -47.60 -2.22 -15.59
CA ALA A 202 -48.11 -2.86 -16.80
C ALA A 202 -47.12 -3.63 -17.71
N LEU A 203 -47.31 -4.96 -17.85
CA LEU A 203 -48.16 -5.55 -18.90
C LEU A 203 -47.93 -7.07 -18.94
N LYS A 204 -48.95 -7.85 -18.58
CA LYS A 204 -49.02 -9.28 -18.89
C LYS A 204 -48.88 -9.46 -20.41
N ARG A 205 -47.87 -10.19 -20.88
CA ARG A 205 -47.88 -10.79 -22.22
C ARG A 205 -47.66 -12.30 -22.13
N ASN A 206 -48.74 -13.00 -22.46
CA ASN A 206 -48.81 -14.43 -22.72
C ASN A 206 -47.76 -14.82 -23.77
N ILE A 207 -46.96 -15.84 -23.49
CA ILE A 207 -46.27 -16.62 -24.53
C ILE A 207 -46.78 -18.05 -24.44
N ARG A 208 -47.43 -18.46 -25.52
CA ARG A 208 -47.99 -19.79 -25.79
C ARG A 208 -46.88 -20.60 -26.46
N ILE A 209 -46.45 -21.70 -25.84
CA ILE A 209 -45.55 -22.66 -26.49
C ILE A 209 -46.39 -23.57 -27.38
N LEU A 210 -46.09 -23.60 -28.68
CA LEU A 210 -46.54 -24.64 -29.60
C LEU A 210 -45.32 -25.49 -29.96
N GLY A 211 -45.41 -26.79 -29.68
CA GLY A 211 -44.41 -27.78 -30.03
C GLY A 211 -44.49 -28.22 -31.50
N GLY A 212 -43.38 -28.78 -31.94
CA GLY A 212 -43.12 -29.38 -33.25
C GLY A 212 -41.63 -29.64 -33.38
#